data_AF-A0A965UKM3-F1
#
_entry.id   AF-A0A965UKM3-F1
#
_cell.length_a   1.000
_cell.length_b   1.000
_cell.length_c   1.000
_cell.angle_alpha   90.00
_cell.angle_beta   90.00
_cell.angle_gamma   90.00
#
_symmetry.space_group_name_H-M   'P 1'
#
loop_
_entity.id
_entity.type
_entity.pdbx_description
1 polymer ?
#
loop_
_entity_poly.entity_id
_entity_poly.type
_entity_poly.pdbx_seq_one_letter_code
_entity_poly.pdbx_strand_id
1 'polypeptide(L)' 'MQEEYLTRCVVDTLKRTVYLYSNEGSERKVSCDTVDEFMNVLQYVRSTLEEDKLVYTGP' A
#
# COMPACT_ATOMS: atom_id res chain seq x y z
N MET A 1 21.42 7.03 12.42
CA MET A 1 20.22 6.95 11.55
C MET A 1 19.45 5.72 11.98
N GLN A 2 18.14 5.84 12.18
CA GLN A 2 17.28 4.67 12.27
C GLN A 2 17.12 4.10 10.86
N GLU A 3 16.83 2.80 10.76
CA GLU A 3 16.45 2.22 9.48
C GLU A 3 15.03 2.67 9.12
N GLU A 4 14.82 3.07 7.87
CA GLU A 4 13.49 3.37 7.35
C GLU A 4 12.77 2.07 7.02
N TYR A 5 11.57 1.88 7.56
CA TYR A 5 10.72 0.74 7.31
C TYR A 5 9.26 1.16 7.13
N LEU A 6 8.51 0.31 6.43
CA LEU A 6 7.09 0.52 6.19
C LEU A 6 6.30 0.34 7.49
N THR A 7 5.53 1.37 7.87
CA THR A 7 4.64 1.33 9.05
C THR A 7 3.19 1.13 8.66
N ARG A 8 2.77 1.58 7.47
CA ARG A 8 1.39 1.46 7.02
C ARG A 8 1.28 1.38 5.51
N CYS A 9 0.40 0.50 5.04
CA CYS A 9 -0.01 0.41 3.66
C CYS A 9 -1.52 0.66 3.57
N VAL A 10 -1.93 1.65 2.77
CA VAL A 10 -3.34 2.00 2.55
C VAL A 10 -3.73 1.69 1.12
N VAL A 11 -4.75 0.85 0.94
CA VAL A 11 -5.30 0.45 -0.35
C VAL A 11 -6.59 1.21 -0.61
N ASP A 12 -6.60 2.04 -1.65
CA ASP A 12 -7.78 2.72 -2.19
C ASP A 12 -8.29 1.94 -3.42
N THR A 13 -9.33 1.15 -3.23
CA THR A 13 -9.91 0.29 -4.27
C THR A 13 -10.70 1.09 -5.31
N LEU A 14 -11.24 2.26 -4.94
CA LEU A 14 -11.96 3.14 -5.86
C LEU A 14 -11.01 3.82 -6.83
N LYS A 15 -9.84 4.26 -6.33
CA LYS A 15 -8.79 4.90 -7.14
C LYS A 15 -7.77 3.93 -7.72
N ARG A 16 -7.89 2.62 -7.47
CA ARG A 16 -6.87 1.60 -7.82
C ARG A 16 -5.46 2.06 -7.44
N THR A 17 -5.32 2.57 -6.22
CA THR A 17 -4.08 3.18 -5.75
C THR A 17 -3.67 2.59 -4.41
N VAL A 18 -2.36 2.36 -4.25
CA VAL A 18 -1.74 1.91 -3.00
C VAL A 18 -0.82 3.02 -2.48
N TYR A 19 -0.98 3.35 -1.20
CA TYR A 19 -0.19 4.35 -0.49
C TYR A 19 0.66 3.65 0.58
N LEU A 20 1.96 3.97 0.61
CA LEU A 20 2.94 3.38 1.52
C LEU A 20 3.51 4.50 2.40
N TYR A 21 3.48 4.29 3.71
CA TYR A 21 3.98 5.25 4.70
C TYR A 21 5.09 4.61 5.53
N SER A 22 6.20 5.33 5.70
CA SER A 22 7.32 4.89 6.52
C SER A 22 7.28 5.43 7.95
N ASN A 23 8.13 4.90 8.82
CA ASN A 23 8.35 5.43 10.17
C ASN A 23 8.98 6.83 10.19
N GLU A 24 9.59 7.27 9.08
CA GLU A 24 10.21 8.60 8.97
C GLU A 24 9.26 9.64 8.34
N GLY A 25 8.02 9.25 8.04
CA GLY A 25 7.01 10.13 7.43
C GLY A 25 7.11 10.23 5.91
N SER A 26 7.96 9.43 5.25
CA SER A 26 7.98 9.32 3.80
C SER A 26 6.70 8.67 3.30
N GLU A 27 6.20 9.19 2.18
CA GLU A 27 5.06 8.63 1.46
C GLU A 27 5.48 8.17 0.07
N ARG A 28 5.00 7.00 -0.35
CA ARG A 28 5.02 6.58 -1.75
C ARG A 28 3.62 6.22 -2.22
N LYS A 29 3.32 6.57 -3.47
CA LYS A 29 2.05 6.29 -4.13
C LYS A 29 2.30 5.41 -5.34
N VAL A 30 1.54 4.33 -5.45
CA VAL A 30 1.49 3.45 -6.62
C VAL A 30 0.07 3.52 -7.18
N SER A 31 -0.11 4.26 -8.27
CA SER A 31 -1.37 4.29 -9.02
C SER A 31 -1.33 3.26 -10.13
N CYS A 32 -2.42 2.51 -10.30
CA CYS A 32 -2.58 1.53 -11.36
C CYS A 32 -3.59 2.04 -12.40
N ASP A 33 -3.24 1.89 -13.67
CA ASP A 33 -4.08 2.35 -14.77
C ASP A 33 -5.14 1.28 -15.10
N THR A 34 -4.78 0.01 -14.94
CA THR A 34 -5.69 -1.13 -15.19
C THR A 34 -6.07 -1.87 -13.92
N VAL A 35 -7.17 -2.63 -14.00
CA VAL A 35 -7.60 -3.51 -12.91
C VAL A 35 -6.58 -4.62 -12.68
N ASP A 36 -6.01 -5.18 -13.75
CA ASP A 36 -5.05 -6.28 -13.65
C ASP A 36 -3.77 -5.86 -12.94
N GLU A 37 -3.23 -4.67 -13.24
CA GLU A 37 -2.12 -4.08 -12.50
C GLU A 37 -2.44 -3.94 -11.01
N PHE A 38 -3.63 -3.41 -10.71
CA PHE A 38 -4.07 -3.24 -9.33
C PHE A 38 -4.18 -4.57 -8.59
N MET A 39 -4.74 -5.59 -9.23
CA MET A 39 -4.86 -6.93 -8.65
C MET A 39 -3.50 -7.57 -8.40
N ASN A 40 -2.54 -7.40 -9.32
CA ASN A 40 -1.17 -7.88 -9.15
C ASN A 40 -0.47 -7.21 -7.96
N VAL A 41 -0.58 -5.88 -7.85
CA VAL A 41 -0.01 -5.13 -6.71
C VAL A 41 -0.69 -5.54 -5.40
N LEU A 42 -2.02 -5.62 -5.38
CA LEU A 42 -2.77 -6.01 -4.19
C LEU A 42 -2.37 -7.41 -3.71
N GLN A 43 -2.22 -8.38 -4.62
CA GLN A 43 -1.77 -9.72 -4.28
C GLN A 43 -0.36 -9.69 -3.68
N TYR A 44 0.56 -8.96 -4.30
CA TYR A 44 1.93 -8.82 -3.80
C TYR A 44 1.96 -8.24 -2.38
N VAL A 45 1.25 -7.13 -2.15
CA VAL A 45 1.18 -6.47 -0.85
C VAL A 45 0.60 -7.41 0.21
N ARG A 46 -0.49 -8.13 -0.09
CA ARG A 46 -1.09 -9.09 0.83
C ARG A 46 -0.19 -10.29 1.16
N SER A 47 0.67 -10.68 0.22
CA SER A 47 1.64 -11.76 0.45
C SER A 47 2.89 -11.32 1.20
N THR A 48 3.19 -10.02 1.19
CA THR A 48 4.43 -9.46 1.74
C THR A 48 4.23 -8.84 3.12
N LEU A 49 3.05 -8.25 3.36
CA LEU A 49 2.76 -7.53 4.59
C LEU A 49 1.97 -8.40 5.58
N GLU A 50 2.21 -8.14 6.85
CA GLU A 50 1.37 -8.62 7.95
C GLU A 50 -0.01 -7.94 7.88
N GLU A 51 -1.05 -8.64 8.34
CA GLU A 51 -2.44 -8.18 8.21
C GLU A 51 -2.71 -6.84 8.92
N ASP A 52 -1.98 -6.53 10.00
CA ASP A 52 -2.12 -5.32 10.79
C ASP A 52 -1.58 -4.05 10.11
N LYS A 53 -0.69 -4.22 9.11
CA LYS A 53 -0.09 -3.12 8.34
C LYS A 53 -0.91 -2.72 7.12
N LEU A 54 -1.93 -3.51 6.75
CA LEU A 54 -2.76 -3.31 5.58
C LEU A 54 -4.11 -2.68 5.95
N VAL A 55 -4.40 -1.50 5.42
CA VAL A 55 -5.67 -0.80 5.67
C VAL A 55 -6.36 -0.51 4.33
N TYR A 56 -7.67 -0.75 4.25
CA TYR A 56 -8.48 -0.34 3.11
C TYR A 56 -9.18 0.98 3.40
N THR A 57 -9.27 1.87 2.41
CA THR A 57 -10.09 3.07 2.55
C THR A 57 -11.56 2.65 2.68
N GLY A 58 -12.27 3.23 3.65
CA GLY A 58 -13.72 3.11 3.72
C GLY A 58 -14.38 3.84 2.53
N PRO A 59 -15.61 3.44 2.14
CA PRO A 59 -16.43 4.22 1.21
C PRO A 59 -16.78 5.61 1.76
#